data_AF-A0A8S3XEF6-F1
#
_entry.id   AF-A0A8S3XEF6-F1
#
_cell.length_a   1.000
_cell.length_b   1.000
_cell.length_c   1.000
_cell.angle_alpha   90.00
_cell.angle_beta   90.00
_cell.angle_gamma   90.00
#
_symmetry.space_group_name_H-M   'P 1'
#
loop_
_entity.id
_entity.type
_entity.pdbx_description
1 polymer ?
#
loop_
_entity_poly.entity_id
_entity_poly.type
_entity_poly.pdbx_seq_one_letter_code
_entity_poly.pdbx_strand_id
1 'polypeptide(L)'
;MLIGLILILLCNKEVRSKDLVTIHFIKSFVIKEHKPTYFISYGLCWKRNQNLKLLNELSNAGIRSIFSTHISNYQGHETMFLLDLDCPWPEKLYSNGSASNLFGFPYHWLVLNSLEDKSNILSDVPLSPGSDFVLASRENDTFTLDELHKTSPIGEVLSNSRGYYNGTYFDIRPHKELFRRRQNIMGHPLTMANVIQDSNSTQFHLEDRLEAQHDATAKISWMVVKLAFQMLNATPRYIFSHRWGYKQNGSWSGMIDDILNNKADLGRMMLWVIFTALMALYAAYSANIVVLLQAPSNAVRSLTQLSQSKLTLAANDVDYNHFVFGMYSDAVRVEISKRVKPSHGKAHFYEIKEGVEKIRQGLFAFHSIVEPVYRLVEQTFLEMEKCDLVEVDFMMGFDPFVPVKKDSPYLELLRVSFKRIRESGLQSAINKRMQVPKPKCSHRISAFSSVGILDLRPVLALMLYGIAVSLVILLIEMINFKMYVII
;
A
#
# COMPACT_ATOMS: atom_id res chain seq x y z
N MET A 1 25.05 66.68 20.86
CA MET A 1 24.25 65.93 19.87
C MET A 1 24.85 64.53 19.63
N LEU A 2 25.08 63.74 20.68
CA LEU A 2 25.65 62.39 20.57
C LEU A 2 25.19 61.41 21.66
N ILE A 3 24.40 61.86 22.64
CA ILE A 3 23.89 61.03 23.74
C ILE A 3 22.45 60.53 23.45
N GLY A 4 21.74 61.19 22.53
CA GLY A 4 20.35 60.85 22.19
C GLY A 4 20.17 59.68 21.21
N LEU A 5 21.22 59.22 20.52
CA LEU A 5 21.10 58.16 19.50
C LEU A 5 21.36 56.73 20.04
N ILE A 6 21.90 56.59 21.26
CA ILE A 6 22.21 55.27 21.85
C ILE A 6 21.00 54.68 22.59
N LEU A 7 20.02 55.50 22.99
CA LEU A 7 18.81 55.04 23.68
C LEU A 7 17.70 54.51 22.75
N ILE A 8 17.81 54.71 21.43
CA ILE A 8 16.79 54.23 20.46
C ILE A 8 17.16 52.86 19.88
N LEU A 9 18.39 52.37 20.08
CA LEU A 9 18.85 51.04 19.63
C LEU A 9 18.76 49.94 20.71
N LEU A 10 18.21 50.24 21.88
CA LEU A 10 17.95 49.28 22.96
C LEU A 10 16.46 49.03 23.21
N CYS A 11 15.62 49.13 22.18
CA CYS A 11 14.38 48.35 22.15
C CYS A 11 14.71 46.92 21.68
N ASN A 12 15.62 46.25 22.41
CA ASN A 12 15.75 44.81 22.31
C ASN A 12 14.43 44.24 22.81
N LYS A 13 13.61 43.72 21.89
CA LYS A 13 12.51 42.82 22.25
C LYS A 13 13.09 41.79 23.22
N GLU A 14 12.67 41.85 24.47
CA GLU A 14 13.18 40.98 25.52
C GLU A 14 13.00 39.53 25.07
N VAL A 15 14.11 38.88 24.72
CA VAL A 15 14.17 37.43 24.55
C VAL A 15 14.07 36.84 25.95
N ARG A 16 12.84 36.68 26.46
CA ARG A 16 12.58 35.91 27.68
C ARG A 16 13.01 34.46 27.42
N SER A 17 14.00 33.98 28.16
CA SER A 17 14.38 32.58 28.13
C SER A 17 13.31 31.75 28.83
N LYS A 18 12.70 30.79 28.12
CA LYS A 18 11.86 29.78 28.78
C LYS A 18 12.70 28.77 29.57
N ASP A 19 12.14 28.31 30.68
CA ASP A 19 12.83 27.57 31.74
C ASP A 19 12.83 26.05 31.50
N LEU A 20 13.63 25.33 32.30
CA LEU A 20 13.69 23.86 32.27
C LEU A 20 12.32 23.21 32.53
N VAL A 21 11.48 23.86 33.34
CA VAL A 21 10.10 23.43 33.63
C VAL A 21 9.26 23.33 32.34
N THR A 22 9.39 24.30 31.44
CA THR A 22 8.66 24.30 30.16
C THR A 22 9.10 23.13 29.27
N ILE A 23 10.40 22.80 29.25
CA ILE A 23 10.93 21.66 28.49
C ILE A 23 10.39 20.34 29.05
N HIS A 24 10.38 20.17 30.37
CA HIS A 24 9.81 18.98 31.01
C HIS A 24 8.30 18.84 30.79
N PHE A 25 7.58 19.95 30.80
CA PHE A 25 6.16 20.00 30.46
C PHE A 25 5.93 19.51 29.01
N ILE A 26 6.62 20.09 28.01
CA ILE A 26 6.44 19.72 26.59
C ILE A 26 6.74 18.22 26.39
N LYS A 27 7.82 17.72 26.97
CA LYS A 27 8.16 16.29 26.93
C LYS A 27 7.03 15.44 27.51
N SER A 28 6.53 15.81 28.69
CA SER A 28 5.47 15.07 29.37
C SER A 28 4.17 15.07 28.56
N PHE A 29 3.82 16.20 27.95
CA PHE A 29 2.67 16.34 27.06
C PHE A 29 2.76 15.36 25.88
N VAL A 30 3.86 15.38 25.13
CA VAL A 30 4.02 14.56 23.92
C VAL A 30 4.00 13.06 24.24
N ILE A 31 4.67 12.65 25.33
CA ILE A 31 4.67 11.25 25.77
C ILE A 31 3.25 10.80 26.17
N LYS A 32 2.51 11.63 26.91
CA LYS A 32 1.17 11.27 27.41
C LYS A 32 0.10 11.20 26.32
N GLU A 33 0.31 11.88 25.19
CA GLU A 33 -0.59 11.77 24.03
C GLU A 33 -0.57 10.38 23.38
N HIS A 34 0.53 9.62 23.48
CA HIS A 34 0.68 8.29 22.84
C HIS A 34 0.43 8.30 21.32
N LYS A 35 0.73 9.42 20.65
CA LYS A 35 0.64 9.55 19.19
C LYS A 35 2.05 9.56 18.58
N PRO A 36 2.32 8.86 17.47
CA PRO A 36 3.56 9.03 16.73
C PRO A 36 3.67 10.49 16.30
N THR A 37 4.73 11.16 16.74
CA THR A 37 4.88 12.61 16.63
C THR A 37 6.20 12.99 15.95
N TYR A 38 6.11 13.63 14.79
CA TYR A 38 7.12 14.51 14.22
C TYR A 38 6.90 15.89 14.83
N PHE A 39 7.77 16.24 15.77
CA PHE A 39 7.69 17.50 16.49
C PHE A 39 8.35 18.62 15.68
N ILE A 40 7.58 19.62 15.29
CA ILE A 40 8.06 20.79 14.55
C ILE A 40 7.89 22.02 15.43
N SER A 41 8.99 22.63 15.82
CA SER A 41 8.97 23.93 16.50
C SER A 41 8.93 25.04 15.46
N TYR A 42 7.87 25.85 15.46
CA TYR A 42 7.72 26.95 14.51
C TYR A 42 7.87 28.30 15.22
N GLY A 43 8.83 29.12 14.78
CA GLY A 43 8.94 30.50 15.24
C GLY A 43 9.37 30.70 16.70
N LEU A 44 10.02 29.71 17.32
CA LEU A 44 10.55 29.87 18.68
C LEU A 44 11.68 30.91 18.72
N CYS A 45 11.47 31.97 19.49
CA CYS A 45 12.44 33.03 19.78
C CYS A 45 13.40 32.69 20.93
N TRP A 46 13.46 31.43 21.35
CA TRP A 46 14.27 30.99 22.49
C TRP A 46 15.78 30.99 22.18
N LYS A 47 16.60 31.05 23.22
CA LYS A 47 18.06 30.89 23.11
C LYS A 47 18.41 29.52 22.52
N ARG A 48 19.41 29.48 21.63
CA ARG A 48 19.87 28.24 20.95
C ARG A 48 20.17 27.08 21.89
N ASN A 49 20.72 27.36 23.08
CA ASN A 49 21.00 26.34 24.10
C ASN A 49 19.71 25.64 24.57
N GLN A 50 18.64 26.40 24.81
CA GLN A 50 17.36 25.82 25.24
C GLN A 50 16.69 25.01 24.13
N ASN A 51 16.78 25.46 22.87
CA ASN A 51 16.30 24.70 21.72
C ASN A 51 17.02 23.35 21.59
N LEU A 52 18.35 23.33 21.76
CA LEU A 52 19.14 22.09 21.75
C LEU A 52 18.80 21.17 22.92
N LYS A 53 18.54 21.72 24.12
CA LYS A 53 18.08 20.93 25.27
C LYS A 53 16.73 20.29 25.02
N LEU A 54 15.77 21.03 24.46
CA LEU A 54 14.46 20.49 24.09
C LEU A 54 14.60 19.35 23.06
N LEU A 55 15.42 19.55 22.02
CA LEU A 55 15.71 18.50 21.02
C LEU A 55 16.29 17.23 21.65
N ASN A 56 17.27 17.38 22.54
CA ASN A 56 17.90 16.24 23.19
C ASN A 56 16.90 15.50 24.09
N GLU A 57 16.08 16.22 24.86
CA GLU A 57 15.06 15.61 25.72
C GLU A 57 13.98 14.85 24.93
N LEU A 58 13.55 15.39 23.78
CA LEU A 58 12.59 14.73 22.89
C LEU A 58 13.22 13.53 22.17
N SER A 59 14.46 13.68 21.68
CA SER A 59 15.20 12.58 21.03
C SER A 59 15.46 11.43 22.00
N ASN A 60 15.79 11.72 23.27
CA ASN A 60 15.96 10.71 24.31
C ASN A 60 14.66 9.97 24.62
N ALA A 61 13.50 10.61 24.40
CA ALA A 61 12.19 9.98 24.48
C ALA A 61 11.78 9.25 23.18
N GLY A 62 12.65 9.19 22.17
CA GLY A 62 12.39 8.52 20.89
C GLY A 62 11.55 9.32 19.89
N ILE A 63 11.36 10.62 20.12
CA ILE A 63 10.53 11.50 19.28
C ILE A 63 11.42 12.16 18.21
N ARG A 64 10.98 12.14 16.94
CA ARG A 64 11.69 12.84 15.86
C ARG A 64 11.30 14.32 15.90
N SER A 65 12.29 15.20 15.99
CA SER A 65 12.07 16.64 16.12
C SER A 65 12.90 17.46 15.15
N ILE A 66 12.28 18.44 14.49
CA ILE A 66 12.90 19.32 13.50
C ILE A 66 12.62 20.79 13.84
N PHE A 67 13.65 21.62 13.79
CA PHE A 67 13.52 23.08 13.78
C PHE A 67 13.56 23.54 12.33
N SER A 68 12.41 23.91 11.77
CA SER A 68 12.31 24.40 10.40
C SER A 68 11.29 25.52 10.29
N THR A 69 11.61 26.51 9.48
CA THR A 69 10.67 27.54 9.01
C THR A 69 9.90 27.11 7.77
N HIS A 70 10.29 25.99 7.14
CA HIS A 70 9.69 25.44 5.95
C HIS A 70 8.93 24.15 6.28
N ILE A 71 7.66 24.12 5.87
CA ILE A 71 6.76 22.99 6.00
C ILE A 71 6.78 22.28 4.66
N SER A 72 7.50 21.15 4.58
CA SER A 72 7.40 20.24 3.44
C SER A 72 6.25 19.26 3.62
N ASN A 73 5.74 18.70 2.53
CA ASN A 73 4.68 17.70 2.49
C ASN A 73 5.11 16.39 3.19
N TYR A 74 5.13 16.37 4.52
CA TYR A 74 5.31 15.16 5.32
C TYR A 74 3.96 14.59 5.75
N GLN A 75 3.97 13.33 6.24
CA GLN A 75 2.78 12.61 6.70
C GLN A 75 2.02 13.42 7.77
N GLY A 76 0.90 14.01 7.37
CA GLY A 76 0.22 15.03 8.19
C GLY A 76 -0.30 14.52 9.54
N HIS A 77 -0.73 13.26 9.63
CA HIS A 77 -1.32 12.66 10.85
C HIS A 77 -0.35 12.50 12.02
N GLU A 78 0.94 12.52 11.75
CA GLU A 78 1.97 12.35 12.78
C GLU A 78 2.62 13.68 13.14
N THR A 79 2.19 14.81 12.57
CA THR A 79 2.90 16.08 12.74
C THR A 79 2.30 16.92 13.86
N MET A 80 3.15 17.39 14.78
CA MET A 80 2.78 18.27 15.88
C MET A 80 3.59 19.57 15.83
N PHE A 81 2.90 20.70 15.85
CA PHE A 81 3.48 22.03 15.86
C PHE A 81 3.54 22.61 17.28
N LEU A 82 4.69 23.16 17.65
CA LEU A 82 4.85 23.97 18.86
C LEU A 82 4.94 25.45 18.46
N LEU A 83 4.11 26.27 19.10
CA LEU A 83 4.10 27.72 18.97
C LEU A 83 4.18 28.40 20.33
N ASP A 84 4.81 29.57 20.37
CA ASP A 84 4.95 30.37 21.58
C ASP A 84 4.42 31.78 21.33
N LEU A 85 3.36 32.18 22.06
CA LEU A 85 2.71 33.50 21.94
C LEU A 85 3.55 34.64 22.49
N ASP A 86 4.56 34.34 23.30
CA ASP A 86 5.50 35.35 23.80
C ASP A 86 6.48 35.78 22.72
N CYS A 87 6.68 34.92 21.72
CA CYS A 87 7.50 35.23 20.57
C CYS A 87 6.74 36.09 19.56
N PRO A 88 7.44 36.89 18.73
CA PRO A 88 6.78 37.71 17.73
C PRO A 88 5.92 36.83 16.82
N TRP A 89 4.59 36.97 16.92
CA TRP A 89 3.63 36.25 16.09
C TRP A 89 3.92 36.60 14.63
N PRO A 90 4.42 35.67 13.80
CA PRO A 90 4.68 36.01 12.41
C PRO A 90 3.32 36.14 11.75
N GLU A 91 2.92 37.34 11.29
CA GLU A 91 1.73 37.48 10.44
C GLU A 91 1.78 36.53 9.23
N LYS A 92 3.00 36.19 8.79
CA LYS A 92 3.29 35.16 7.78
C LYS A 92 2.83 33.75 8.18
N LEU A 93 2.80 33.41 9.47
CA LEU A 93 2.27 32.12 9.95
C LEU A 93 0.76 32.08 9.83
N TYR A 94 0.08 33.18 10.16
CA TYR A 94 -1.36 33.26 9.99
C TYR A 94 -1.75 33.17 8.51
N SER A 95 -1.10 33.95 7.64
CA SER A 95 -1.41 33.94 6.21
C SER A 95 -1.05 32.61 5.54
N ASN A 96 0.15 32.06 5.78
CA ASN A 96 0.52 30.76 5.22
C ASN A 96 -0.29 29.62 5.85
N GLY A 97 -0.52 29.66 7.16
CA GLY A 97 -1.22 28.61 7.90
C GLY A 97 -2.70 28.52 7.57
N SER A 98 -3.35 29.67 7.37
CA SER A 98 -4.72 29.72 6.85
C SER A 98 -4.77 29.25 5.39
N ALA A 99 -3.87 29.73 4.53
CA ALA A 99 -3.83 29.34 3.11
C ALA A 99 -3.54 27.84 2.88
N SER A 100 -2.78 27.21 3.77
CA SER A 100 -2.43 25.78 3.69
C SER A 100 -3.21 24.89 4.66
N ASN A 101 -4.27 25.42 5.31
CA ASN A 101 -5.15 24.73 6.24
C ASN A 101 -4.41 23.96 7.36
N LEU A 102 -3.32 24.55 7.90
CA LEU A 102 -2.47 23.90 8.89
C LEU A 102 -3.10 23.82 10.28
N PHE A 103 -4.07 24.69 10.56
CA PHE A 103 -4.80 24.67 11.83
C PHE A 103 -5.90 23.60 11.86
N GLY A 104 -6.22 22.97 10.72
CA GLY A 104 -7.21 21.91 10.62
C GLY A 104 -6.64 20.50 10.80
N PHE A 105 -7.52 19.51 10.79
CA PHE A 105 -7.13 18.10 10.73
C PHE A 105 -6.30 17.84 9.46
N PRO A 106 -5.17 17.10 9.55
CA PRO A 106 -4.79 16.19 10.63
C PRO A 106 -3.74 16.70 11.62
N TYR A 107 -3.40 17.99 11.60
CA TYR A 107 -2.27 18.51 12.39
C TYR A 107 -2.62 18.76 13.87
N HIS A 108 -1.61 18.64 14.73
CA HIS A 108 -1.73 18.90 16.17
C HIS A 108 -0.96 20.15 16.56
N TRP A 109 -1.55 21.04 17.38
CA TRP A 109 -0.94 22.28 17.83
C TRP A 109 -0.87 22.36 19.34
N LEU A 110 0.32 22.66 19.86
CA LEU A 110 0.54 23.08 21.24
C LEU A 110 1.03 24.53 21.23
N VAL A 111 0.28 25.41 21.88
CA VAL A 111 0.54 26.84 21.92
C VAL A 111 0.79 27.25 23.35
N LEU A 112 1.94 27.87 23.61
CA LEU A 112 2.33 28.33 24.93
C LEU A 112 1.90 29.78 25.13
N ASN A 113 1.27 30.07 26.26
CA ASN A 113 0.89 31.41 26.68
C ASN A 113 1.48 31.76 28.06
N SER A 114 1.97 32.98 28.21
CA SER A 114 2.38 33.55 29.50
C SER A 114 1.32 34.54 30.02
N LEU A 115 1.48 35.00 31.26
CA LEU A 115 0.57 35.82 32.09
C LEU A 115 -0.13 37.03 31.45
N GLU A 116 0.21 37.46 30.23
CA GLU A 116 -0.57 38.46 29.49
C GLU A 116 -1.58 37.74 28.58
N ASP A 117 -2.87 37.93 28.83
CA ASP A 117 -3.95 37.37 28.01
C ASP A 117 -3.92 37.93 26.57
N LYS A 118 -3.09 37.32 25.73
CA LYS A 118 -3.07 37.50 24.27
C LYS A 118 -4.10 36.60 23.56
N SER A 119 -5.09 36.09 24.30
CA SER A 119 -6.17 35.24 23.79
C SER A 119 -6.96 35.88 22.65
N ASN A 120 -6.99 37.22 22.59
CA ASN A 120 -7.58 37.99 21.49
C ASN A 120 -6.92 37.72 20.12
N ILE A 121 -5.64 37.33 20.06
CA ILE A 121 -4.98 36.99 18.78
C ILE A 121 -5.52 35.66 18.22
N LEU A 122 -6.07 34.81 19.08
CA LEU A 122 -6.58 33.49 18.71
C LEU A 122 -8.02 33.54 18.18
N SER A 123 -8.74 34.66 18.33
CA SER A 123 -10.09 34.82 17.78
C SER A 123 -10.11 34.77 16.26
N ASP A 124 -9.01 35.18 15.61
CA ASP A 124 -8.96 35.26 14.15
C ASP A 124 -8.51 33.94 13.51
N VAL A 125 -7.99 33.01 14.31
CA VAL A 125 -7.49 31.72 13.81
C VAL A 125 -8.67 30.82 13.38
N PRO A 126 -8.61 30.19 12.19
CA PRO A 126 -9.67 29.29 11.69
C PRO A 126 -9.60 27.92 12.38
N LEU A 127 -10.04 27.86 13.64
CA LEU A 127 -10.07 26.64 14.43
C LEU A 127 -11.35 25.83 14.17
N SER A 128 -11.36 24.99 13.13
CA SER A 128 -12.49 24.08 12.85
C SER A 128 -12.78 23.11 14.01
N PRO A 129 -13.98 22.46 14.07
CA PRO A 129 -14.30 21.47 15.09
C PRO A 129 -13.30 20.30 15.16
N GLY A 130 -12.67 19.95 14.03
CA GLY A 130 -11.67 18.88 13.93
C GLY A 130 -10.24 19.25 14.33
N SER A 131 -10.00 20.51 14.69
CA SER A 131 -8.66 21.05 14.99
C SER A 131 -8.19 20.62 16.38
N ASP A 132 -7.06 19.92 16.50
CA ASP A 132 -6.46 19.58 17.79
C ASP A 132 -5.50 20.71 18.21
N PHE A 133 -6.07 21.80 18.71
CA PHE A 133 -5.37 22.99 19.15
C PHE A 133 -5.45 23.14 20.66
N VAL A 134 -4.30 23.10 21.33
CA VAL A 134 -4.19 23.17 22.80
C VAL A 134 -3.44 24.41 23.20
N LEU A 135 -4.09 25.25 24.01
CA LEU A 135 -3.47 26.39 24.67
C LEU A 135 -2.94 25.93 26.04
N ALA A 136 -1.66 26.17 26.30
CA ALA A 136 -1.01 25.92 27.57
C ALA A 136 -0.67 27.24 28.24
N SER A 137 -1.47 27.63 29.22
CA SER A 137 -1.29 28.85 29.99
C SER A 137 -0.42 28.57 31.22
N ARG A 138 0.65 29.34 31.38
CA ARG A 138 1.59 29.17 32.50
C ARG A 138 1.20 30.06 33.68
N GLU A 139 1.04 29.44 34.85
CA GLU A 139 0.93 30.11 36.14
C GLU A 139 2.06 29.60 37.06
N ASN A 140 3.08 30.44 37.27
CA ASN A 140 4.32 30.07 37.97
C ASN A 140 4.99 28.81 37.36
N ASP A 141 5.05 27.69 38.10
CA ASP A 141 5.59 26.41 37.64
C ASP A 141 4.52 25.39 37.23
N THR A 142 3.27 25.84 37.16
CA THR A 142 2.14 25.03 36.72
C THR A 142 1.65 25.47 35.34
N PHE A 143 1.11 24.52 34.56
CA PHE A 143 0.44 24.81 33.30
C PHE A 143 -0.99 24.33 33.34
N THR A 144 -1.94 25.19 32.96
CA THR A 144 -3.31 24.80 32.65
C THR A 144 -3.43 24.59 31.14
N LEU A 145 -4.22 23.58 30.74
CA LEU A 145 -4.33 23.16 29.36
C LEU A 145 -5.78 23.23 28.91
N ASP A 146 -6.03 24.01 27.88
CA ASP A 146 -7.36 24.21 27.33
C ASP A 146 -7.38 23.88 25.83
N GLU A 147 -8.36 23.08 25.43
CA GLU A 147 -8.64 22.76 24.02
C GLU A 147 -9.50 23.86 23.41
N LEU A 148 -8.97 24.54 22.40
CA LEU A 148 -9.68 25.60 21.68
C LEU A 148 -10.23 25.07 20.36
N HIS A 149 -11.47 25.43 20.04
CA HIS A 149 -12.10 25.16 18.75
C HIS A 149 -13.28 26.08 18.51
N LYS A 150 -13.74 26.16 17.27
CA LYS A 150 -14.97 26.84 16.87
C LYS A 150 -15.90 25.84 16.21
N THR A 151 -17.20 26.07 16.31
CA THR A 151 -18.22 25.32 15.55
C THR A 151 -18.27 25.76 14.08
N SER A 152 -17.89 27.00 13.80
CA SER A 152 -17.90 27.64 12.49
C SER A 152 -16.63 28.48 12.30
N PRO A 153 -16.13 28.71 11.09
CA PRO A 153 -15.01 29.63 10.84
C PRO A 153 -15.19 31.03 11.45
N ILE A 154 -16.44 31.51 11.51
CA ILE A 154 -16.85 32.84 12.02
C ILE A 154 -17.38 32.74 13.47
N GLY A 155 -17.46 31.54 14.04
CA GLY A 155 -18.03 31.31 15.37
C GLY A 155 -17.10 31.75 16.51
N GLU A 156 -17.67 31.84 17.70
CA GLU A 156 -16.93 32.06 18.94
C GLU A 156 -15.99 30.89 19.25
N VAL A 157 -14.88 31.20 19.93
CA VAL A 157 -13.90 30.21 20.37
C VAL A 157 -14.42 29.55 21.65
N LEU A 158 -14.58 28.24 21.58
CA LEU A 158 -14.96 27.39 22.69
C LEU A 158 -13.71 26.82 23.34
N SER A 159 -13.63 26.98 24.66
CA SER A 159 -12.53 26.48 25.47
C SER A 159 -13.04 25.36 26.39
N ASN A 160 -12.40 24.19 26.29
CA ASN A 160 -12.67 23.05 27.17
C ASN A 160 -11.39 22.67 27.90
N SER A 161 -11.46 22.53 29.22
CA SER A 161 -10.29 22.13 30.00
C SER A 161 -9.85 20.70 29.66
N ARG A 162 -8.57 20.56 29.31
CA ARG A 162 -7.91 19.30 28.93
C ARG A 162 -7.17 18.67 30.10
N GLY A 163 -6.62 19.49 30.98
CA GLY A 163 -5.83 19.04 32.12
C GLY A 163 -4.89 20.10 32.66
N TYR A 164 -3.97 19.66 33.50
CA TYR A 164 -2.96 20.54 34.09
C TYR A 164 -1.64 19.80 34.31
N TYR A 165 -0.57 20.58 34.45
CA TYR A 165 0.77 20.13 34.77
C TYR A 165 1.24 20.81 36.05
N ASN A 166 1.60 20.01 37.05
CA ASN A 166 2.22 20.46 38.29
C ASN A 166 3.38 19.52 38.63
N GLY A 167 4.43 19.54 37.79
CA GLY A 167 5.53 18.57 37.81
C GLY A 167 5.21 17.23 37.11
N THR A 168 3.96 16.77 37.21
CA THR A 168 3.42 15.65 36.42
C THR A 168 2.20 16.09 35.61
N TYR A 169 2.06 15.56 34.40
CA TYR A 169 0.93 15.83 33.51
C TYR A 169 -0.30 14.99 33.92
N PHE A 170 -1.42 15.67 34.20
CA PHE A 170 -2.70 15.07 34.50
C PHE A 170 -3.70 15.37 33.38
N ASP A 171 -4.25 14.31 32.78
CA ASP A 171 -5.29 14.37 31.77
C ASP A 171 -6.65 14.23 32.47
N ILE A 172 -7.53 15.22 32.34
CA ILE A 172 -8.88 15.18 32.94
C ILE A 172 -9.94 14.72 31.94
N ARG A 173 -9.56 14.46 30.68
CA ARG A 173 -10.53 14.11 29.64
C ARG A 173 -11.15 12.74 29.89
N PRO A 174 -12.48 12.59 29.71
CA PRO A 174 -13.14 11.29 29.82
C PRO A 174 -12.77 10.35 28.67
N HIS A 175 -12.53 10.92 27.48
CA HIS A 175 -12.16 10.20 26.25
C HIS A 175 -11.06 10.96 25.53
N LYS A 176 -10.08 10.26 24.96
CA LYS A 176 -8.97 10.89 24.20
C LYS A 176 -9.38 11.25 22.76
N GLU A 177 -10.38 10.59 22.23
CA GLU A 177 -10.88 10.79 20.88
C GLU A 177 -11.66 12.10 20.75
N LEU A 178 -11.19 12.97 19.85
CA LEU A 178 -11.75 14.30 19.64
C LEU A 178 -13.23 14.27 19.21
N PHE A 179 -13.60 13.31 18.35
CA PHE A 179 -14.98 13.17 17.86
C PHE A 179 -16.00 12.86 18.97
N ARG A 180 -15.60 12.15 20.03
CA ARG A 180 -16.49 11.81 21.16
C ARG A 180 -16.77 13.04 22.02
N ARG A 181 -15.76 13.89 22.20
CA ARG A 181 -15.88 15.11 23.03
C ARG A 181 -16.58 16.25 22.29
N ARG A 182 -16.43 16.31 20.96
CA ARG A 182 -16.97 17.38 20.11
C ARG A 182 -18.11 16.91 19.22
N GLN A 183 -18.88 15.93 19.70
CA GLN A 183 -20.02 15.38 18.96
C GLN A 183 -21.12 16.43 18.80
N ASN A 184 -21.35 17.29 19.80
CA ASN A 184 -22.38 18.32 19.76
C ASN A 184 -21.87 19.61 19.09
N ILE A 185 -22.44 19.99 17.95
CA ILE A 185 -22.09 21.22 17.22
C ILE A 185 -23.00 22.41 17.54
N MET A 186 -23.83 22.29 18.59
CA MET A 186 -24.66 23.36 19.17
C MET A 186 -25.57 24.06 18.16
N GLY A 187 -26.23 23.28 17.31
CA GLY A 187 -27.16 23.81 16.32
C GLY A 187 -26.50 24.52 15.14
N HIS A 188 -25.18 24.37 14.93
CA HIS A 188 -24.54 24.89 13.72
C HIS A 188 -25.22 24.33 12.46
N PRO A 189 -25.54 25.19 11.47
CA PRO A 189 -26.20 24.73 10.25
C PRO A 189 -25.27 23.90 9.37
N LEU A 190 -25.63 22.65 9.11
CA LEU A 190 -24.95 21.80 8.12
C LEU A 190 -25.86 21.58 6.91
N THR A 191 -25.29 21.75 5.73
CA THR A 191 -26.04 21.69 4.48
C THR A 191 -25.77 20.38 3.75
N MET A 192 -26.82 19.58 3.54
CA MET A 192 -26.74 18.39 2.69
C MET A 192 -27.26 18.69 1.29
N ALA A 193 -26.51 18.29 0.28
CA ALA A 193 -26.96 18.34 -1.10
C ALA A 193 -27.55 16.99 -1.51
N ASN A 194 -28.80 17.03 -1.97
CA ASN A 194 -29.57 15.89 -2.42
C ASN A 194 -29.74 15.95 -3.94
N VAL A 195 -29.48 14.83 -4.60
CA VAL A 195 -29.69 14.72 -6.04
C VAL A 195 -31.03 14.07 -6.31
N ILE A 196 -31.92 14.78 -7.00
CA ILE A 196 -33.26 14.32 -7.37
C ILE A 196 -33.38 14.40 -8.88
N GLN A 197 -33.60 13.25 -9.53
CA GLN A 197 -33.59 13.13 -10.98
C GLN A 197 -34.94 12.69 -11.54
N ASP A 198 -35.63 11.79 -10.84
CA ASP A 198 -36.80 11.12 -11.41
C ASP A 198 -38.06 11.97 -11.31
N SER A 199 -38.30 12.60 -10.15
CA SER A 199 -39.46 13.47 -9.95
C SER A 199 -39.20 14.57 -8.92
N ASN A 200 -39.72 15.77 -9.18
CA ASN A 200 -39.71 16.85 -8.19
C ASN A 200 -40.64 16.54 -6.99
N SER A 201 -41.63 15.64 -7.14
CA SER A 201 -42.49 15.18 -6.03
C SER A 201 -41.70 14.45 -4.95
N THR A 202 -40.56 13.82 -5.31
CA THR A 202 -39.71 13.07 -4.39
C THR A 202 -39.28 13.91 -3.19
N GLN A 203 -39.10 15.24 -3.35
CA GLN A 203 -38.74 16.17 -2.27
C GLN A 203 -39.70 16.13 -1.08
N PHE A 204 -40.99 15.86 -1.33
CA PHE A 204 -42.02 15.80 -0.30
C PHE A 204 -42.19 14.40 0.31
N HIS A 205 -41.64 13.37 -0.33
CA HIS A 205 -41.78 11.97 0.06
C HIS A 205 -40.43 11.31 0.38
N LEU A 206 -39.48 12.08 0.94
CA LEU A 206 -38.15 11.56 1.33
C LEU A 206 -38.20 10.70 2.61
N GLU A 207 -39.21 10.93 3.45
CA GLU A 207 -39.36 10.24 4.74
C GLU A 207 -40.39 9.10 4.70
N ASP A 208 -41.27 9.13 3.71
CA ASP A 208 -42.35 8.17 3.56
C ASP A 208 -41.96 7.05 2.59
N ARG A 209 -42.68 5.93 2.67
CA ARG A 209 -42.51 4.80 1.74
C ARG A 209 -43.28 4.99 0.42
N LEU A 210 -43.85 6.16 0.19
CA LEU A 210 -44.55 6.50 -1.05
C LEU A 210 -43.55 6.73 -2.19
N GLU A 211 -43.94 6.41 -3.42
CA GLU A 211 -43.10 6.58 -4.63
C GLU A 211 -41.70 5.96 -4.50
N ALA A 212 -41.59 4.77 -3.92
CA ALA A 212 -40.30 4.12 -3.65
C ALA A 212 -39.47 3.86 -4.91
N GLN A 213 -40.12 3.79 -6.08
CA GLN A 213 -39.46 3.65 -7.37
C GLN A 213 -38.66 4.88 -7.80
N HIS A 214 -38.95 6.06 -7.24
CA HIS A 214 -38.30 7.32 -7.61
C HIS A 214 -37.22 7.70 -6.59
N ASP A 215 -36.01 8.00 -7.11
CA ASP A 215 -34.87 8.51 -6.35
C ASP A 215 -34.59 7.77 -5.02
N ALA A 216 -34.75 6.44 -5.01
CA ALA A 216 -34.63 5.61 -3.81
C ALA A 216 -33.32 5.86 -3.03
N THR A 217 -32.25 6.18 -3.75
CA THR A 217 -30.96 6.51 -3.13
C THR A 217 -30.99 7.85 -2.38
N ALA A 218 -31.67 8.87 -2.93
CA ALA A 218 -31.83 10.16 -2.25
C ALA A 218 -32.61 9.98 -0.95
N LYS A 219 -33.67 9.14 -0.96
CA LYS A 219 -34.46 8.79 0.24
C LYS A 219 -33.62 8.11 1.31
N ILE A 220 -32.80 7.11 0.95
CA ILE A 220 -31.91 6.43 1.91
C ILE A 220 -30.87 7.42 2.48
N SER A 221 -30.26 8.23 1.62
CA SER A 221 -29.25 9.22 2.04
C SER A 221 -29.87 10.27 2.98
N TRP A 222 -31.08 10.72 2.70
CA TRP A 222 -31.84 11.62 3.57
C TRP A 222 -31.98 11.06 4.98
N MET A 223 -32.42 9.81 5.09
CA MET A 223 -32.60 9.15 6.40
C MET A 223 -31.30 9.06 7.19
N VAL A 224 -30.21 8.62 6.54
CA VAL A 224 -28.91 8.46 7.21
C VAL A 224 -28.35 9.81 7.64
N VAL A 225 -28.42 10.83 6.80
CA VAL A 225 -27.88 12.16 7.11
C VAL A 225 -28.74 12.85 8.18
N LYS A 226 -30.07 12.68 8.16
CA LYS A 226 -30.95 13.19 9.21
C LYS A 226 -30.59 12.59 10.59
N LEU A 227 -30.31 11.29 10.64
CA LEU A 227 -29.79 10.65 11.87
C LEU A 227 -28.44 11.22 12.28
N ALA A 228 -27.52 11.44 11.34
CA ALA A 228 -26.23 12.05 11.63
C ALA A 228 -26.38 13.49 12.19
N PHE A 229 -27.29 14.29 11.64
CA PHE A 229 -27.60 15.62 12.16
C PHE A 229 -28.19 15.58 13.57
N GLN A 230 -29.05 14.61 13.88
CA GLN A 230 -29.53 14.39 15.25
C GLN A 230 -28.39 13.98 16.20
N MET A 231 -27.53 13.06 15.77
CA MET A 231 -26.38 12.62 16.56
C MET A 231 -25.39 13.76 16.84
N LEU A 232 -25.27 14.73 15.92
CA LEU A 232 -24.40 15.88 16.07
C LEU A 232 -25.08 17.10 16.71
N ASN A 233 -26.39 17.06 16.93
CA ASN A 233 -27.19 18.23 17.30
C ASN A 233 -26.96 19.42 16.33
N ALA A 234 -27.04 19.14 15.04
CA ALA A 234 -26.86 20.09 13.94
C ALA A 234 -28.20 20.69 13.48
N THR A 235 -28.19 21.94 13.01
CA THR A 235 -29.36 22.50 12.32
C THR A 235 -29.31 22.06 10.85
N PRO A 236 -30.29 21.30 10.35
CA PRO A 236 -30.22 20.78 9.00
C PRO A 236 -30.58 21.85 7.95
N ARG A 237 -29.79 21.93 6.88
CA ARG A 237 -30.11 22.69 5.66
C ARG A 237 -30.10 21.75 4.46
N TYR A 238 -31.00 21.99 3.51
CA TYR A 238 -31.20 21.09 2.37
C TYR A 238 -31.07 21.85 1.07
N ILE A 239 -30.24 21.33 0.17
CA ILE A 239 -30.16 21.78 -1.22
C ILE A 239 -30.56 20.61 -2.10
N PHE A 240 -31.35 20.89 -3.13
CA PHE A 240 -31.75 19.90 -4.12
C PHE A 240 -31.14 20.26 -5.47
N SER A 241 -30.44 19.30 -6.08
CA SER A 241 -29.79 19.45 -7.37
C SER A 241 -30.30 18.38 -8.32
N HIS A 242 -30.52 18.72 -9.60
CA HIS A 242 -31.00 17.74 -10.60
C HIS A 242 -29.87 16.90 -11.22
N ARG A 243 -28.62 17.18 -10.86
CA ARG A 243 -27.44 16.54 -11.43
C ARG A 243 -26.43 16.20 -10.33
N TRP A 244 -25.79 15.05 -10.48
CA TRP A 244 -24.70 14.60 -9.60
C TRP A 244 -23.48 15.50 -9.70
N GLY A 245 -22.97 15.62 -10.93
CA GLY A 245 -21.93 16.57 -11.26
C GLY A 245 -21.04 16.04 -12.35
N TYR A 246 -21.13 16.71 -13.49
CA TYR A 246 -20.36 16.36 -14.68
C TYR A 246 -19.42 17.52 -14.97
N LYS A 247 -18.15 17.18 -15.27
CA LYS A 247 -17.16 18.18 -15.66
C LYS A 247 -17.41 18.57 -17.12
N GLN A 248 -17.84 19.80 -17.35
CA GLN A 248 -18.03 20.36 -18.69
C GLN A 248 -17.22 21.65 -18.79
N ASN A 249 -16.39 21.77 -19.82
CA ASN A 249 -15.53 22.94 -20.06
C ASN A 249 -14.68 23.34 -18.84
N GLY A 250 -14.17 22.36 -18.09
CA GLY A 250 -13.31 22.60 -16.93
C GLY A 250 -14.04 22.88 -15.61
N SER A 251 -15.33 23.26 -15.64
CA SER A 251 -16.15 23.47 -14.44
C SER A 251 -16.93 22.22 -14.06
N TRP A 252 -17.08 21.97 -12.76
CA TRP A 252 -18.02 20.98 -12.26
C TRP A 252 -19.44 21.56 -12.27
N SER A 253 -20.43 20.69 -12.26
CA SER A 253 -21.85 21.05 -12.20
C SER A 253 -22.54 20.26 -11.09
N GLY A 254 -23.80 20.58 -10.78
CA GLY A 254 -24.62 19.80 -9.86
C GLY A 254 -24.09 19.76 -8.43
N MET A 255 -24.41 18.69 -7.71
CA MET A 255 -23.99 18.50 -6.30
C MET A 255 -22.48 18.63 -6.09
N ILE A 256 -21.63 18.20 -7.05
CA ILE A 256 -20.17 18.37 -6.93
C ILE A 256 -19.78 19.86 -6.91
N ASP A 257 -20.42 20.68 -7.74
CA ASP A 257 -20.19 22.14 -7.73
C ASP A 257 -20.64 22.77 -6.41
N ASP A 258 -21.78 22.32 -5.87
CA ASP A 258 -22.29 22.79 -4.59
C ASP A 258 -21.32 22.50 -3.44
N ILE A 259 -20.64 21.35 -3.45
CA ILE A 259 -19.63 21.00 -2.45
C ILE A 259 -18.34 21.80 -2.65
N LEU A 260 -17.83 21.90 -3.88
CA LEU A 260 -16.59 22.60 -4.17
C LEU A 260 -16.65 24.10 -3.86
N ASN A 261 -17.83 24.71 -4.04
CA ASN A 261 -18.07 26.12 -3.74
C ASN A 261 -18.57 26.37 -2.31
N ASN A 262 -18.45 25.40 -1.40
CA ASN A 262 -18.90 25.49 0.00
C ASN A 262 -20.39 25.86 0.16
N LYS A 263 -21.25 25.50 -0.81
CA LYS A 263 -22.71 25.62 -0.68
C LYS A 263 -23.31 24.43 0.07
N ALA A 264 -22.66 23.26 -0.01
CA ALA A 264 -23.04 22.05 0.69
C ALA A 264 -21.84 21.40 1.40
N ASP A 265 -22.07 20.89 2.61
CA ASP A 265 -21.05 20.23 3.45
C ASP A 265 -21.01 18.72 3.21
N LEU A 266 -22.16 18.14 2.83
CA LEU A 266 -22.34 16.70 2.67
C LEU A 266 -22.87 16.37 1.27
N GLY A 267 -22.25 15.35 0.65
CA GLY A 267 -22.72 14.74 -0.59
C GLY A 267 -22.39 13.25 -0.67
N ARG A 268 -22.98 12.54 -1.64
CA ARG A 268 -22.90 11.07 -1.73
C ARG A 268 -21.52 10.56 -2.15
N MET A 269 -20.87 9.78 -1.28
CA MET A 269 -19.60 9.06 -1.54
C MET A 269 -19.77 7.66 -2.18
N MET A 270 -20.97 7.08 -2.17
CA MET A 270 -21.19 5.68 -2.54
C MET A 270 -20.87 5.35 -4.01
N LEU A 271 -21.07 6.28 -4.95
CA LEU A 271 -20.75 6.05 -6.36
C LEU A 271 -19.24 5.93 -6.59
N TRP A 272 -18.45 6.76 -5.89
CA TRP A 272 -16.99 6.69 -5.91
C TRP A 272 -16.47 5.36 -5.36
N VAL A 273 -17.04 4.88 -4.25
CA VAL A 273 -16.67 3.59 -3.65
C VAL A 273 -17.00 2.42 -4.58
N ILE A 274 -18.18 2.41 -5.19
CA ILE A 274 -18.57 1.34 -6.12
C ILE A 274 -17.69 1.37 -7.38
N PHE A 275 -17.47 2.55 -7.97
CA PHE A 275 -16.64 2.69 -9.17
C PHE A 275 -15.20 2.25 -8.92
N THR A 276 -14.61 2.69 -7.80
CA THR A 276 -13.23 2.31 -7.43
C THR A 276 -13.11 0.82 -7.13
N ALA A 277 -14.10 0.22 -6.44
CA ALA A 277 -14.12 -1.22 -6.19
C ALA A 277 -14.22 -2.04 -7.48
N LEU A 278 -15.09 -1.65 -8.42
CA LEU A 278 -15.21 -2.32 -9.72
C LEU A 278 -13.94 -2.17 -10.56
N MET A 279 -13.31 -0.99 -10.54
CA MET A 279 -12.04 -0.76 -11.24
C MET A 279 -10.90 -1.61 -10.65
N ALA A 280 -10.83 -1.72 -9.32
CA ALA A 280 -9.86 -2.56 -8.64
C ALA A 280 -10.08 -4.06 -8.93
N LEU A 281 -11.34 -4.51 -8.96
CA LEU A 281 -11.68 -5.89 -9.31
C LEU A 281 -11.27 -6.21 -10.75
N TYR A 282 -11.54 -5.32 -11.70
CA TYR A 282 -11.12 -5.47 -13.10
C TYR A 282 -9.59 -5.53 -13.24
N ALA A 283 -8.87 -4.64 -12.56
CA ALA A 283 -7.40 -4.63 -12.56
C ALA A 283 -6.82 -5.93 -11.96
N ALA A 284 -7.37 -6.40 -10.84
CA ALA A 284 -6.93 -7.65 -10.21
C ALA A 284 -7.21 -8.87 -11.11
N TYR A 285 -8.38 -8.94 -11.75
CA TYR A 285 -8.75 -10.05 -12.63
C TYR A 285 -7.85 -10.10 -13.88
N SER A 286 -7.64 -8.96 -14.54
CA SER A 286 -6.76 -8.87 -15.72
C SER A 286 -5.32 -9.26 -15.40
N ALA A 287 -4.79 -8.85 -14.24
CA ALA A 287 -3.45 -9.27 -13.79
C ALA A 287 -3.39 -10.79 -13.53
N ASN A 288 -4.40 -11.37 -12.89
CA ASN A 288 -4.43 -12.80 -12.56
C ASN A 288 -4.48 -13.70 -13.81
N ILE A 289 -5.22 -13.33 -14.85
CA ILE A 289 -5.22 -14.08 -16.12
C ILE A 289 -3.81 -14.14 -16.72
N VAL A 290 -3.12 -12.99 -16.75
CA VAL A 290 -1.76 -12.91 -17.29
C VAL A 290 -0.82 -13.80 -16.49
N VAL A 291 -0.90 -13.77 -15.15
CA VAL A 291 -0.07 -14.62 -14.29
C VAL A 291 -0.35 -16.11 -14.51
N LEU A 292 -1.61 -16.50 -14.66
CA LEU A 292 -1.98 -17.90 -14.90
C LEU A 292 -1.51 -18.41 -16.26
N LEU A 293 -1.60 -17.58 -17.31
CA LEU A 293 -1.10 -17.93 -18.64
C LEU A 293 0.43 -17.96 -18.71
N GLN A 294 1.12 -17.19 -17.87
CA GLN A 294 2.58 -17.10 -17.82
C GLN A 294 3.22 -18.05 -16.79
N ALA A 295 2.43 -18.77 -15.99
CA ALA A 295 2.97 -19.67 -14.97
C ALA A 295 3.63 -20.90 -15.62
N PRO A 296 4.91 -21.21 -15.29
CA PRO A 296 5.57 -22.39 -15.83
C PRO A 296 4.87 -23.66 -15.35
N SER A 297 4.85 -24.69 -16.20
CA SER A 297 4.16 -25.93 -15.89
C SER A 297 4.94 -26.71 -14.81
N ASN A 298 4.29 -27.00 -13.67
CA ASN A 298 4.88 -27.84 -12.61
C ASN A 298 4.55 -29.33 -12.79
N ALA A 299 4.27 -29.78 -14.02
CA ALA A 299 3.62 -31.06 -14.28
C ALA A 299 4.53 -32.29 -14.04
N VAL A 300 5.86 -32.16 -14.26
CA VAL A 300 6.80 -33.29 -14.18
C VAL A 300 7.96 -32.94 -13.25
N ARG A 301 7.99 -33.53 -12.04
CA ARG A 301 9.09 -33.34 -11.05
C ARG A 301 9.73 -34.65 -10.59
N SER A 302 9.15 -35.79 -10.95
CA SER A 302 9.57 -37.11 -10.50
C SER A 302 9.74 -38.06 -11.67
N LEU A 303 10.56 -39.11 -11.48
CA LEU A 303 10.78 -40.14 -12.50
C LEU A 303 9.48 -40.85 -12.91
N THR A 304 8.55 -41.06 -11.96
CA THR A 304 7.24 -41.68 -12.23
C THR A 304 6.39 -40.80 -13.15
N GLN A 305 6.30 -39.49 -12.86
CA GLN A 305 5.62 -38.53 -13.72
C GLN A 305 6.30 -38.42 -15.09
N LEU A 306 7.63 -38.47 -15.13
CA LEU A 306 8.39 -38.44 -16.39
C LEU A 306 8.08 -39.67 -17.25
N SER A 307 8.03 -40.87 -16.65
CA SER A 307 7.70 -42.10 -17.38
C SER A 307 6.29 -42.09 -18.01
N GLN A 308 5.33 -41.44 -17.36
CA GLN A 308 3.93 -41.35 -17.84
C GLN A 308 3.68 -40.15 -18.74
N SER A 309 4.65 -39.22 -18.83
CA SER A 309 4.50 -38.00 -19.62
C SER A 309 4.44 -38.30 -21.12
N LYS A 310 3.93 -37.35 -21.90
CA LYS A 310 3.96 -37.37 -23.37
C LYS A 310 5.25 -36.76 -23.94
N LEU A 311 6.25 -36.49 -23.09
CA LEU A 311 7.53 -35.95 -23.51
C LEU A 311 8.31 -37.00 -24.29
N THR A 312 9.03 -36.54 -25.31
CA THR A 312 10.01 -37.36 -26.01
C THR A 312 11.24 -37.53 -25.13
N LEU A 313 11.58 -38.77 -24.78
CA LEU A 313 12.71 -39.08 -23.90
C LEU A 313 13.92 -39.43 -24.76
N ALA A 314 15.03 -38.76 -24.51
CA ALA A 314 16.27 -38.94 -25.24
C ALA A 314 17.48 -38.92 -24.31
N ALA A 315 18.62 -39.36 -24.81
CA ALA A 315 19.88 -39.37 -24.07
C ALA A 315 21.05 -38.90 -24.92
N ASN A 316 22.12 -38.48 -24.25
CA ASN A 316 23.36 -38.14 -24.91
C ASN A 316 24.01 -39.38 -25.54
N ASP A 317 24.54 -39.24 -26.75
CA ASP A 317 25.20 -40.33 -27.49
C ASP A 317 26.63 -40.56 -26.98
N VAL A 318 26.74 -41.35 -25.91
CA VAL A 318 28.00 -41.68 -25.23
C VAL A 318 27.94 -43.11 -24.69
N ASP A 319 29.11 -43.76 -24.63
CA ASP A 319 29.20 -45.18 -24.29
C ASP A 319 28.60 -45.51 -22.92
N TYR A 320 28.78 -44.65 -21.92
CA TYR A 320 28.29 -44.91 -20.56
C TYR A 320 26.75 -44.97 -20.48
N ASN A 321 26.03 -44.18 -21.29
CA ASN A 321 24.57 -44.16 -21.26
C ASN A 321 23.98 -45.51 -21.67
N HIS A 322 24.66 -46.25 -22.54
CA HIS A 322 24.27 -47.60 -22.91
C HIS A 322 24.31 -48.57 -21.71
N PHE A 323 25.23 -48.37 -20.77
CA PHE A 323 25.32 -49.16 -19.54
C PHE A 323 24.34 -48.67 -18.47
N VAL A 324 24.19 -47.35 -18.30
CA VAL A 324 23.32 -46.74 -17.28
C VAL A 324 21.86 -47.18 -17.45
N PHE A 325 21.34 -47.21 -18.67
CA PHE A 325 19.98 -47.68 -18.94
C PHE A 325 19.79 -49.20 -18.76
N GLY A 326 20.88 -49.98 -18.73
CA GLY A 326 20.85 -51.42 -18.45
C GLY A 326 21.14 -51.78 -16.99
N MET A 327 21.57 -50.82 -16.16
CA MET A 327 22.03 -51.05 -14.79
C MET A 327 20.88 -51.24 -13.78
N TYR A 328 19.73 -50.59 -14.02
CA TYR A 328 18.63 -50.54 -13.06
C TYR A 328 17.51 -51.51 -13.43
N SER A 329 16.99 -52.23 -12.43
CA SER A 329 15.87 -53.18 -12.56
C SER A 329 14.50 -52.59 -12.20
N ASP A 330 14.44 -51.32 -11.80
CA ASP A 330 13.19 -50.67 -11.37
C ASP A 330 12.24 -50.46 -12.54
N ALA A 331 10.96 -50.80 -12.35
CA ALA A 331 9.93 -50.72 -13.39
C ALA A 331 9.87 -49.35 -14.08
N VAL A 332 10.00 -48.25 -13.33
CA VAL A 332 9.98 -46.87 -13.85
C VAL A 332 11.19 -46.56 -14.73
N ARG A 333 12.39 -46.96 -14.30
CA ARG A 333 13.64 -46.71 -15.05
C ARG A 333 13.73 -47.59 -16.29
N VAL A 334 13.23 -48.82 -16.21
CA VAL A 334 13.10 -49.73 -17.36
C VAL A 334 12.13 -49.15 -18.40
N GLU A 335 11.00 -48.58 -17.98
CA GLU A 335 10.06 -47.93 -18.89
C GLU A 335 10.66 -46.71 -19.60
N ILE A 336 11.39 -45.87 -18.87
CA ILE A 336 12.14 -44.75 -19.44
C ILE A 336 13.18 -45.26 -20.45
N SER A 337 13.92 -46.31 -20.10
CA SER A 337 14.96 -46.90 -20.96
C SER A 337 14.38 -47.47 -22.26
N LYS A 338 13.22 -48.14 -22.20
CA LYS A 338 12.50 -48.62 -23.38
C LYS A 338 12.00 -47.50 -24.28
N ARG A 339 11.65 -46.34 -23.71
CA ARG A 339 11.23 -45.16 -24.49
C ARG A 339 12.39 -44.45 -25.18
N VAL A 340 13.56 -44.40 -24.53
CA VAL A 340 14.78 -43.86 -25.14
C VAL A 340 15.32 -44.80 -26.21
N LYS A 341 15.32 -46.12 -25.93
CA LYS A 341 15.77 -47.19 -26.83
C LYS A 341 14.65 -48.20 -27.07
N PRO A 342 13.69 -47.89 -27.97
CA PRO A 342 12.62 -48.82 -28.31
C PRO A 342 13.17 -50.06 -29.02
N SER A 343 12.57 -51.24 -28.75
CA SER A 343 12.97 -52.51 -29.39
C SER A 343 12.75 -52.50 -30.90
N HIS A 344 11.80 -51.69 -31.38
CA HIS A 344 11.53 -51.46 -32.80
C HIS A 344 11.54 -49.95 -33.06
N GLY A 345 12.61 -49.46 -33.69
CA GLY A 345 12.76 -48.03 -34.02
C GLY A 345 14.21 -47.56 -33.91
N LYS A 346 14.44 -46.29 -34.26
CA LYS A 346 15.74 -45.63 -34.06
C LYS A 346 15.85 -45.19 -32.60
N ALA A 347 16.95 -45.50 -31.93
CA ALA A 347 17.21 -45.03 -30.58
C ALA A 347 17.36 -43.50 -30.55
N HIS A 348 16.85 -42.86 -29.50
CA HIS A 348 16.89 -41.42 -29.31
C HIS A 348 18.18 -40.96 -28.62
N PHE A 349 19.30 -41.23 -29.29
CA PHE A 349 20.61 -40.69 -28.90
C PHE A 349 20.96 -39.48 -29.75
N TYR A 350 21.42 -38.41 -29.10
CA TYR A 350 21.78 -37.15 -29.75
C TYR A 350 23.09 -36.61 -29.18
N GLU A 351 23.83 -35.84 -29.97
CA GLU A 351 24.96 -35.07 -29.47
C GLU A 351 24.46 -34.02 -28.45
N ILE A 352 25.26 -33.70 -27.43
CA ILE A 352 24.88 -32.74 -26.38
C ILE A 352 24.32 -31.43 -26.95
N LYS A 353 24.96 -30.86 -27.98
CA LYS A 353 24.49 -29.59 -28.60
C LYS A 353 23.11 -29.73 -29.22
N GLU A 354 22.88 -30.80 -29.97
CA GLU A 354 21.57 -31.07 -30.59
C GLU A 354 20.50 -31.36 -29.52
N GLY A 355 20.87 -32.12 -28.49
CA GLY A 355 19.99 -32.41 -27.35
C GLY A 355 19.55 -31.14 -26.62
N VAL A 356 20.49 -30.23 -26.33
CA VAL A 356 20.20 -28.94 -25.67
C VAL A 356 19.30 -28.04 -26.53
N GLU A 357 19.51 -28.00 -27.84
CA GLU A 357 18.63 -27.24 -28.74
C GLU A 357 17.20 -27.83 -28.79
N LYS A 358 17.06 -29.15 -28.72
CA LYS A 358 15.74 -29.80 -28.64
C LYS A 358 15.03 -29.58 -27.31
N ILE A 359 15.76 -29.49 -26.20
CA ILE A 359 15.18 -29.08 -24.91
C ILE A 359 14.52 -27.69 -25.06
N ARG A 360 15.15 -26.77 -25.79
CA ARG A 360 14.63 -25.41 -26.03
C ARG A 360 13.33 -25.40 -26.84
N GLN A 361 13.16 -26.34 -27.78
CA GLN A 361 11.97 -26.46 -28.61
C GLN A 361 10.74 -27.00 -27.85
N GLY A 362 10.94 -27.48 -26.61
CA GLY A 362 9.88 -27.99 -25.73
C GLY A 362 9.48 -29.44 -26.04
N LEU A 363 8.65 -30.01 -25.17
CA LEU A 363 8.15 -31.40 -25.24
C LEU A 363 9.24 -32.49 -25.33
N PHE A 364 10.46 -32.18 -24.89
CA PHE A 364 11.64 -33.02 -24.98
C PHE A 364 12.36 -33.11 -23.63
N ALA A 365 12.76 -34.30 -23.22
CA ALA A 365 13.54 -34.54 -22.01
C ALA A 365 14.84 -35.26 -22.37
N PHE A 366 15.97 -34.73 -21.90
CA PHE A 366 17.30 -35.16 -22.31
C PHE A 366 18.12 -35.64 -21.12
N HIS A 367 18.61 -36.88 -21.18
CA HIS A 367 19.47 -37.47 -20.17
C HIS A 367 20.96 -37.31 -20.54
N SER A 368 21.72 -36.61 -19.71
CA SER A 368 23.16 -36.42 -19.84
C SER A 368 23.79 -36.06 -18.50
N ILE A 369 25.12 -35.92 -18.46
CA ILE A 369 25.82 -35.23 -17.38
C ILE A 369 25.35 -33.77 -17.36
N VAL A 370 25.03 -33.25 -16.17
CA VAL A 370 24.35 -31.96 -16.02
C VAL A 370 25.27 -30.77 -16.28
N GLU A 371 26.56 -30.85 -15.96
CA GLU A 371 27.48 -29.70 -16.06
C GLU A 371 27.70 -29.19 -17.50
N PRO A 372 27.94 -30.04 -18.52
CA PRO A 372 28.02 -29.59 -19.91
C PRO A 372 26.70 -28.98 -20.41
N VAL A 373 25.57 -29.53 -19.97
CA VAL A 373 24.23 -29.03 -20.32
C VAL A 373 24.02 -27.64 -19.72
N TYR A 374 24.31 -27.45 -18.44
CA TYR A 374 24.23 -26.14 -17.78
C TYR A 374 25.10 -25.08 -18.47
N ARG A 375 26.31 -25.45 -18.89
CA ARG A 375 27.19 -24.53 -19.61
C ARG A 375 26.59 -24.08 -20.95
N LEU A 376 26.01 -25.00 -21.72
CA LEU A 376 25.38 -24.66 -22.99
C LEU A 376 24.12 -23.84 -22.78
N VAL A 377 23.27 -24.22 -21.83
CA VAL A 377 22.07 -23.45 -21.44
C VAL A 377 22.44 -22.03 -21.04
N GLU A 378 23.47 -21.83 -20.24
CA GLU A 378 23.90 -20.49 -19.83
C GLU A 378 24.38 -19.63 -21.01
N GLN A 379 24.89 -20.26 -22.08
CA GLN A 379 25.37 -19.57 -23.28
C GLN A 379 24.28 -19.32 -24.33
N THR A 380 23.27 -20.20 -24.45
CA THR A 380 22.30 -20.17 -25.55
C THR A 380 20.88 -19.80 -25.14
N PHE A 381 20.49 -19.99 -23.87
CA PHE A 381 19.11 -19.78 -23.42
C PHE A 381 18.92 -18.36 -22.89
N LEU A 382 17.75 -17.80 -23.15
CA LEU A 382 17.26 -16.58 -22.54
C LEU A 382 16.92 -16.82 -21.06
N GLU A 383 16.96 -15.77 -20.23
CA GLU A 383 16.67 -15.87 -18.78
C GLU A 383 15.34 -16.58 -18.48
N MET A 384 14.33 -16.39 -19.32
CA MET A 384 13.02 -17.03 -19.14
C MET A 384 13.03 -18.52 -19.49
N GLU A 385 13.75 -18.91 -20.54
CA GLU A 385 13.90 -20.32 -20.93
C GLU A 385 14.65 -21.08 -19.83
N LYS A 386 15.64 -20.44 -19.18
CA LYS A 386 16.33 -21.01 -18.00
C LYS A 386 15.36 -21.29 -16.84
N CYS A 387 14.37 -20.42 -16.65
CA CYS A 387 13.37 -20.49 -15.58
C CYS A 387 12.36 -21.63 -15.75
N ASP A 388 12.15 -22.13 -16.98
CA ASP A 388 11.21 -23.21 -17.30
C ASP A 388 11.87 -24.61 -17.27
N LEU A 389 13.20 -24.67 -17.16
CA LEU A 389 13.94 -25.93 -17.08
C LEU A 389 13.67 -26.67 -15.78
N VAL A 390 13.26 -27.93 -15.90
CA VAL A 390 13.11 -28.85 -14.77
C VAL A 390 14.14 -29.97 -14.89
N GLU A 391 14.68 -30.33 -13.74
CA GLU A 391 15.68 -31.38 -13.61
C GLU A 391 15.12 -32.52 -12.75
N VAL A 392 15.29 -33.75 -13.22
CA VAL A 392 14.87 -34.96 -12.52
C VAL A 392 16.07 -35.89 -12.43
N ASP A 393 16.45 -36.26 -11.21
CA ASP A 393 17.57 -37.17 -10.97
C ASP A 393 17.19 -38.60 -11.37
N PHE A 394 17.93 -39.16 -12.34
CA PHE A 394 17.78 -40.54 -12.80
C PHE A 394 18.62 -41.53 -11.99
N MET A 395 19.85 -41.15 -11.64
CA MET A 395 20.87 -42.04 -11.08
C MET A 395 20.94 -42.05 -9.55
N MET A 396 20.17 -41.21 -8.86
CA MET A 396 20.20 -41.05 -7.39
C MET A 396 21.62 -40.67 -6.94
N GLY A 397 21.93 -39.37 -7.05
CA GLY A 397 23.24 -38.75 -6.88
C GLY A 397 24.25 -39.49 -6.00
N PHE A 398 25.21 -40.17 -6.65
CA PHE A 398 26.41 -40.66 -5.99
C PHE A 398 27.55 -39.66 -6.20
N ASP A 399 28.27 -39.32 -5.13
CA ASP A 399 29.54 -38.62 -5.25
C ASP A 399 30.54 -39.49 -6.04
N PRO A 400 31.26 -38.95 -7.03
CA PRO A 400 32.28 -39.72 -7.74
C PRO A 400 33.42 -40.09 -6.77
N PHE A 401 33.77 -41.37 -6.73
CA PHE A 401 34.89 -41.88 -5.95
C PHE A 401 36.08 -42.22 -6.85
N VAL A 402 37.29 -42.00 -6.33
CA VAL A 402 38.52 -42.37 -7.02
C VAL A 402 38.78 -43.86 -6.81
N PRO A 403 38.75 -44.70 -7.88
CA PRO A 403 38.99 -46.12 -7.73
C PRO A 403 40.47 -46.39 -7.40
N VAL A 404 40.72 -47.36 -6.51
CA VAL A 404 42.07 -47.81 -6.13
C VAL A 404 42.14 -49.34 -6.30
N LYS A 405 43.29 -49.84 -6.78
CA LYS A 405 43.55 -51.28 -6.90
C LYS A 405 43.42 -51.98 -5.54
N LYS A 406 42.72 -53.12 -5.49
CA LYS A 406 42.39 -53.84 -4.23
C LYS A 406 43.62 -54.23 -3.41
N ASP A 407 44.74 -54.55 -4.06
CA ASP A 407 46.01 -55.00 -3.47
C ASP A 407 47.10 -53.90 -3.49
N SER A 408 46.71 -52.63 -3.61
CA SER A 408 47.67 -51.51 -3.57
C SER A 408 48.28 -51.36 -2.16
N PRO A 409 49.62 -51.22 -2.04
CA PRO A 409 50.24 -50.93 -0.74
C PRO A 409 49.83 -49.57 -0.17
N TYR A 410 49.23 -48.69 -0.99
CA TYR A 410 48.77 -47.35 -0.60
C TYR A 410 47.29 -47.29 -0.18
N LEU A 411 46.58 -48.42 -0.18
CA LEU A 411 45.13 -48.45 0.00
C LEU A 411 44.67 -47.75 1.30
N GLU A 412 45.32 -48.06 2.43
CA GLU A 412 44.96 -47.47 3.72
C GLU A 412 45.35 -46.00 3.81
N LEU A 413 46.52 -45.63 3.27
CA LEU A 413 46.99 -44.24 3.24
C LEU A 413 46.02 -43.35 2.43
N LEU A 414 45.59 -43.81 1.26
CA LEU A 414 44.64 -43.09 0.43
C LEU A 414 43.25 -43.04 1.08
N ARG A 415 42.80 -44.13 1.69
CA ARG A 415 41.50 -44.19 2.39
C ARG A 415 41.41 -43.16 3.53
N VAL A 416 42.42 -43.08 4.38
CA VAL A 416 42.48 -42.09 5.48
C VAL A 416 42.55 -40.67 4.91
N SER A 417 43.36 -40.46 3.86
CA SER A 417 43.50 -39.15 3.22
C SER A 417 42.19 -38.63 2.64
N PHE A 418 41.45 -39.44 1.88
CA PHE A 418 40.16 -39.04 1.30
C PHE A 418 39.09 -38.79 2.36
N LYS A 419 39.06 -39.58 3.44
CA LYS A 419 38.15 -39.30 4.58
C LYS A 419 38.45 -37.96 5.23
N ARG A 420 39.73 -37.64 5.46
CA ARG A 420 40.15 -36.35 6.01
C ARG A 420 39.81 -35.18 5.09
N ILE A 421 39.94 -35.35 3.77
CA ILE A 421 39.53 -34.34 2.78
C ILE A 421 38.02 -34.09 2.84
N ARG A 422 37.21 -35.14 3.08
CA ARG A 422 35.76 -35.01 3.24
C ARG A 422 35.38 -34.36 4.59
N GLU A 423 35.97 -34.81 5.69
CA GLU A 423 35.69 -34.32 7.05
C GLU A 423 36.12 -32.86 7.25
N SER A 424 37.22 -32.44 6.61
CA SER A 424 37.68 -31.04 6.64
C SER A 424 36.85 -30.11 5.75
N GLY A 425 35.88 -30.63 4.98
CA GLY A 425 35.06 -29.85 4.05
C GLY A 425 35.79 -29.44 2.75
N LEU A 426 37.05 -29.84 2.56
CA LEU A 426 37.84 -29.50 1.38
C LEU A 426 37.21 -30.04 0.09
N GLN A 427 36.63 -31.25 0.13
CA GLN A 427 35.88 -31.81 -1.00
C GLN A 427 34.70 -30.92 -1.41
N SER A 428 33.93 -30.41 -0.44
CA SER A 428 32.79 -29.53 -0.71
C SER A 428 33.24 -28.20 -1.33
N ALA A 429 34.34 -27.62 -0.83
CA ALA A 429 34.91 -26.40 -1.38
C ALA A 429 35.41 -26.58 -2.83
N ILE A 430 36.07 -27.71 -3.13
CA ILE A 430 36.52 -28.06 -4.48
C ILE A 430 35.31 -28.24 -5.41
N ASN A 431 34.30 -29.02 -5.01
CA ASN A 431 33.09 -29.23 -5.81
C ASN A 431 32.41 -27.90 -6.14
N LYS A 432 32.23 -27.02 -5.15
CA LYS A 432 31.64 -25.69 -5.35
C LYS A 432 32.47 -24.79 -6.28
N ARG A 433 33.78 -24.97 -6.35
CA ARG A 433 34.69 -24.18 -7.20
C ARG A 433 34.79 -24.73 -8.63
N MET A 434 34.73 -26.06 -8.80
CA MET A 434 35.01 -26.72 -10.07
C MET A 434 33.74 -27.08 -10.85
N GLN A 435 32.62 -27.36 -10.17
CA GLN A 435 31.36 -27.67 -10.85
C GLN A 435 30.74 -26.42 -11.44
N VAL A 436 30.17 -26.56 -12.64
CA VAL A 436 29.36 -25.51 -13.25
C VAL A 436 28.08 -25.39 -12.42
N PRO A 437 27.80 -24.23 -11.81
CA PRO A 437 26.59 -24.06 -11.03
C PRO A 437 25.37 -24.13 -11.93
N LYS A 438 24.25 -24.57 -11.37
CA LYS A 438 22.95 -24.52 -12.04
C LYS A 438 22.67 -23.08 -12.52
N PRO A 439 22.26 -22.87 -13.79
CA PRO A 439 21.93 -21.56 -14.31
C PRO A 439 20.86 -20.90 -13.43
N LYS A 440 21.11 -19.66 -13.00
CA LYS A 440 20.21 -18.90 -12.14
C LYS A 440 19.36 -17.98 -12.99
N CYS A 441 18.06 -17.97 -12.73
CA CYS A 441 17.13 -17.03 -13.32
C CYS A 441 16.97 -15.84 -12.35
N SER A 442 17.48 -14.67 -12.73
CA SER A 442 17.65 -13.52 -11.81
C SER A 442 16.35 -12.74 -11.58
N HIS A 443 15.44 -12.74 -12.56
CA HIS A 443 14.13 -12.09 -12.47
C HIS A 443 13.08 -12.89 -13.26
N ARG A 444 11.93 -13.20 -12.64
CA ARG A 444 10.71 -13.61 -13.35
C ARG A 444 10.12 -12.38 -14.04
N ILE A 445 10.71 -11.98 -15.15
CA ILE A 445 10.14 -10.93 -15.99
C ILE A 445 8.90 -11.53 -16.65
N SER A 446 7.77 -10.81 -16.62
CA SER A 446 6.52 -11.23 -17.26
C SER A 446 6.73 -11.42 -18.77
N ALA A 447 6.93 -12.66 -19.21
CA ALA A 447 7.11 -13.00 -20.61
C ALA A 447 5.75 -13.06 -21.31
N PHE A 448 5.59 -12.31 -22.40
CA PHE A 448 4.42 -12.43 -23.26
C PHE A 448 4.48 -13.77 -24.01
N SER A 449 3.85 -14.81 -23.47
CA SER A 449 3.55 -16.01 -24.25
C SER A 449 2.47 -15.63 -25.26
N SER A 450 2.70 -15.89 -26.55
CA SER A 450 1.66 -15.80 -27.55
C SER A 450 0.58 -16.85 -27.23
N VAL A 451 -0.64 -16.39 -26.94
CA VAL A 451 -1.76 -17.29 -26.66
C VAL A 451 -2.34 -17.75 -27.99
N GLY A 452 -2.51 -19.07 -28.16
CA GLY A 452 -3.08 -19.62 -29.37
C GLY A 452 -4.57 -19.29 -29.48
N ILE A 453 -5.07 -19.13 -30.71
CA ILE A 453 -6.52 -18.97 -30.97
C ILE A 453 -7.33 -20.18 -30.45
N LEU A 454 -6.68 -21.34 -30.34
CA LEU A 454 -7.25 -22.58 -29.82
C LEU A 454 -7.61 -22.47 -28.33
N ASP A 455 -6.80 -21.76 -27.55
CA ASP A 455 -7.02 -21.56 -26.10
C ASP A 455 -8.17 -20.57 -25.83
N LEU A 456 -8.44 -19.68 -26.79
CA LEU A 456 -9.53 -18.69 -26.76
C LEU A 456 -10.89 -19.24 -27.26
N ARG A 457 -10.94 -20.49 -27.75
CA ARG A 457 -12.17 -21.12 -28.25
C ARG A 457 -13.39 -21.00 -27.33
N PRO A 458 -13.34 -21.29 -26.01
CA PRO A 458 -14.52 -21.19 -25.16
C PRO A 458 -15.02 -19.74 -25.02
N VAL A 459 -14.12 -18.75 -25.03
CA VAL A 459 -14.46 -17.33 -24.96
C VAL A 459 -15.15 -16.87 -26.24
N LEU A 460 -14.60 -17.25 -27.40
CA LEU A 460 -15.19 -16.94 -28.70
C LEU A 460 -16.56 -17.60 -28.88
N ALA A 461 -16.72 -18.85 -28.43
CA ALA A 461 -18.00 -19.53 -28.44
C ALA A 461 -19.04 -18.81 -27.57
N LEU A 462 -18.67 -18.44 -26.34
CA LEU A 462 -19.57 -17.70 -25.44
C LEU A 462 -19.99 -16.33 -26.02
N MET A 463 -19.07 -15.63 -26.69
CA MET A 463 -19.39 -14.37 -27.38
C MET A 463 -20.39 -14.59 -28.51
N LEU A 464 -20.21 -15.64 -29.33
CA LEU A 464 -21.15 -15.99 -30.40
C LEU A 464 -22.52 -16.38 -29.85
N TYR A 465 -22.58 -17.16 -28.76
CA TYR A 465 -23.83 -17.48 -28.10
C TYR A 465 -24.52 -16.23 -27.55
N GLY A 466 -23.79 -15.30 -26.94
CA GLY A 466 -24.32 -14.03 -26.47
C GLY A 466 -24.94 -13.19 -27.58
N ILE A 467 -24.27 -13.10 -28.74
CA ILE A 467 -24.79 -12.40 -29.92
C ILE A 467 -26.08 -13.09 -30.41
N ALA A 468 -26.09 -14.42 -30.55
CA ALA A 468 -27.26 -15.15 -31.00
C ALA A 468 -28.47 -14.96 -30.06
N VAL A 469 -28.24 -15.05 -28.74
CA VAL A 469 -29.28 -14.83 -27.72
C VAL A 469 -29.81 -13.39 -27.79
N SER A 470 -28.95 -12.39 -27.96
CA SER A 470 -29.40 -10.99 -28.06
C SER A 470 -30.29 -10.74 -29.28
N LEU A 471 -29.97 -11.37 -30.43
CA LEU A 471 -30.79 -11.28 -31.64
C LEU A 471 -32.14 -11.98 -31.47
N VAL A 472 -32.16 -13.13 -30.78
CA VAL A 472 -33.41 -13.83 -30.48
C VAL A 472 -34.31 -12.98 -29.57
N ILE A 473 -33.75 -12.36 -28.53
CA ILE A 473 -34.50 -11.47 -27.65
C ILE A 473 -35.05 -10.28 -28.44
N LEU A 474 -34.24 -9.66 -29.30
CA LEU A 474 -34.70 -8.55 -30.16
C LEU A 474 -35.88 -8.97 -31.06
N LEU A 475 -35.81 -10.15 -31.67
CA LEU A 475 -36.91 -10.68 -32.49
C LEU A 475 -38.17 -10.91 -31.66
N ILE A 476 -38.04 -11.45 -30.45
CA ILE A 476 -39.16 -11.64 -29.52
C ILE A 476 -39.78 -10.28 -29.14
N GLU A 477 -38.96 -9.29 -28.82
CA GLU A 477 -39.41 -7.94 -28.50
C GLU A 477 -40.16 -7.29 -29.67
N MET A 478 -39.64 -7.43 -30.89
CA MET A 478 -40.31 -6.92 -32.10
C MET A 478 -41.65 -7.60 -32.38
N ILE A 479 -41.74 -8.93 -32.17
CA ILE A 479 -42.99 -9.68 -32.32
C ILE A 479 -44.00 -9.23 -31.26
N ASN A 480 -43.59 -9.13 -29.99
CA ASN A 480 -44.44 -8.67 -28.91
C ASN A 480 -44.95 -7.25 -29.14
N PHE A 481 -44.07 -6.34 -29.59
CA PHE A 481 -44.45 -4.96 -29.91
C PHE A 481 -45.49 -4.91 -31.04
N LYS A 482 -45.31 -5.69 -32.12
CA LYS A 482 -46.29 -5.76 -33.20
C LYS A 482 -47.63 -6.34 -32.75
N MET A 483 -47.62 -7.39 -31.92
CA MET A 483 -48.85 -7.98 -31.39
C MET A 483 -49.62 -7.00 -30.49
N TYR A 484 -48.92 -6.18 -29.71
CA TYR A 484 -49.53 -5.17 -28.84
C TYR A 484 -50.12 -3.97 -29.60
N VAL A 485 -49.64 -3.67 -30.81
CA VAL A 485 -50.13 -2.56 -31.66
C VAL A 485 -51.32 -2.99 -32.55
N ILE A 486 -51.53 -4.29 -32.74
CA ILE A 486 -52.59 -4.85 -33.59
C ILE A 486 -53.88 -5.16 -32.78
N ILE A 487 -53.80 -5.16 -31.45
CA ILE A 487 -54.94 -5.22 -30.51
C ILE A 487 -55.27 -3.78 -30.09
#